data_AF-A0A7V9JEB1-F1
#
_entry.id   AF-A0A7V9JEB1-F1
#
_cell.length_a   1.000
_cell.length_b   1.000
_cell.length_c   1.000
_cell.angle_alpha   90.00
_cell.angle_beta   90.00
_cell.angle_gamma   90.00
#
_symmetry.space_group_name_H-M   'P 1'
#
loop_
_entity.id
_entity.type
_entity.pdbx_description
1 polymer ?
#
loop_
_entity_poly.entity_id
_entity_poly.type
_entity_poly.pdbx_seq_one_letter_code
_entity_poly.pdbx_strand_id
1 'polypeptide(L)' 'VVAGAGSLDCPVDFPIKGNGRSGIYHWPGAHNYQQTHPTLCFRTTDAADNAGFRPATR' A
#
# COMPACT_ATOMS: atom_id res chain seq x y z
N VAL A 1 2.38 3.02 10.21
CA VAL A 1 2.85 2.25 9.04
C VAL A 1 3.48 0.96 9.54
N VAL A 2 3.30 -0.16 8.85
CA VAL A 2 3.96 -1.44 9.17
C VAL A 2 4.74 -1.94 7.95
N ALA A 3 5.81 -2.70 8.16
CA ALA A 3 6.56 -3.30 7.05
C ALA A 3 5.73 -4.42 6.39
N GLY A 4 5.78 -4.49 5.06
CA GLY A 4 5.24 -5.62 4.33
C GLY A 4 6.11 -6.85 4.60
N ALA A 5 5.48 -7.96 5.00
CA ALA A 5 6.20 -9.18 5.41
C ALA A 5 6.75 -10.00 4.22
N GLY A 6 6.89 -9.39 3.04
CA GLY A 6 7.18 -10.11 1.79
C GLY A 6 5.97 -10.86 1.20
N SER A 7 4.81 -10.80 1.87
CA SER A 7 3.53 -11.29 1.37
C SER A 7 2.84 -10.26 0.47
N LEU A 8 1.86 -10.73 -0.31
CA LEU A 8 0.93 -9.83 -0.99
C LEU A 8 -0.01 -9.12 0.00
N ASP A 9 -0.15 -9.65 1.22
CA ASP A 9 -1.12 -9.18 2.19
C ASP A 9 -0.55 -8.16 3.17
N CYS A 10 -1.44 -7.25 3.57
CA CYS A 10 -1.24 -6.36 4.70
C CYS A 10 -2.22 -6.74 5.83
N PRO A 11 -1.90 -6.43 7.09
CA PRO A 11 -2.84 -6.60 8.20
C PRO A 11 -4.14 -5.83 7.96
N VAL A 12 -5.24 -6.32 8.53
CA VAL A 12 -6.58 -5.69 8.37
C VAL A 12 -6.61 -4.23 8.84
N ASP A 13 -5.81 -3.89 9.86
CA ASP A 13 -5.66 -2.52 10.37
C ASP A 13 -4.83 -1.60 9.47
N PHE A 14 -4.17 -2.15 8.45
CA PHE A 14 -3.29 -1.45 7.51
C PHE A 14 -3.61 -1.83 6.06
N PRO A 15 -4.83 -1.54 5.56
CA PRO A 15 -5.30 -2.05 4.28
C PRO A 15 -4.68 -1.33 3.06
N ILE A 16 -3.79 -0.36 3.22
CA ILE A 16 -3.21 0.37 2.10
C ILE A 16 -1.83 -0.20 1.78
N LYS A 17 -1.67 -0.80 0.60
CA LYS A 17 -0.44 -1.46 0.14
C LYS A 17 0.47 -0.47 -0.56
N GLY A 18 1.59 -0.08 0.07
CA GLY A 18 2.62 0.78 -0.51
C GLY A 18 3.79 -0.02 -1.07
N ASN A 19 4.08 0.14 -2.36
CA ASN A 19 5.26 -0.44 -3.00
C ASN A 19 6.42 0.57 -2.95
N GLY A 20 7.41 0.31 -2.08
CA GLY A 20 8.54 1.22 -1.88
C GLY A 20 9.45 1.35 -3.11
N ARG A 21 9.40 0.39 -4.06
CA ARG A 21 10.18 0.48 -5.31
C ARG A 21 9.58 1.47 -6.31
N SER A 22 8.25 1.55 -6.40
CA SER A 22 7.57 2.45 -7.34
C SER A 22 7.11 3.76 -6.69
N GLY A 23 7.06 3.82 -5.35
CA GLY A 23 6.48 4.93 -4.60
C GLY A 23 4.98 5.03 -4.79
N ILE A 24 4.31 3.92 -5.12
CA ILE A 24 2.85 3.89 -5.39
C ILE A 24 2.15 3.11 -4.29
N TYR A 25 1.01 3.62 -3.82
CA TYR A 25 0.12 2.89 -2.94
C TYR A 25 -1.17 2.45 -3.62
N HIS A 26 -1.75 1.36 -3.12
CA HIS A 26 -2.99 0.77 -3.58
C HIS A 26 -3.95 0.59 -2.39
N TRP A 27 -5.22 0.92 -2.58
CA TRP A 27 -6.28 0.73 -1.59
C TRP A 27 -7.18 -0.47 -1.96
N PRO A 28 -7.96 -1.03 -1.01
CA PRO A 28 -8.91 -2.08 -1.31
C PRO A 28 -9.88 -1.66 -2.42
N GLY A 29 -9.89 -2.38 -3.54
CA GLY A 29 -10.69 -2.06 -4.72
C GLY A 29 -9.91 -1.38 -5.86
N ALA A 30 -8.64 -1.01 -5.67
CA ALA A 30 -7.78 -0.63 -6.78
C ALA A 30 -7.45 -1.86 -7.66
N HIS A 31 -7.31 -1.67 -8.98
CA HIS A 31 -7.18 -2.77 -9.95
C HIS A 31 -6.07 -3.77 -9.60
N ASN A 32 -4.91 -3.25 -9.18
CA ASN A 32 -3.74 -4.06 -8.85
C ASN A 32 -3.59 -4.39 -7.37
N TYR A 33 -4.58 -4.07 -6.52
CA TYR A 33 -4.46 -4.23 -5.07
C TYR A 33 -4.11 -5.68 -4.64
N GLN A 34 -4.67 -6.68 -5.32
CA GLN A 34 -4.40 -8.09 -5.03
C GLN A 34 -3.03 -8.58 -5.55
N GLN A 35 -2.44 -7.85 -6.50
CA GLN A 35 -1.18 -8.21 -7.17
C GLN A 35 0.01 -7.39 -6.67
N THR A 36 -0.24 -6.29 -5.96
CA THR A 36 0.80 -5.46 -5.38
C THR A 36 1.47 -6.19 -4.23
N HIS A 37 2.79 -6.35 -4.30
CA HIS A 37 3.64 -6.71 -3.17
C HIS A 37 3.97 -5.44 -2.35
N PRO A 38 3.29 -5.20 -1.21
CA PRO A 38 3.61 -4.06 -0.36
C PRO A 38 5.00 -4.23 0.26
N THR A 39 5.80 -3.18 0.20
CA THR A 39 6.99 -3.02 1.07
C THR A 39 6.58 -2.38 2.40
N LEU A 40 5.54 -1.53 2.37
CA LEU A 40 4.94 -0.88 3.52
C LEU A 40 3.42 -1.00 3.45
N CYS A 41 2.77 -1.11 4.59
CA CYS A 41 1.33 -1.12 4.74
C CYS A 41 0.89 0.09 5.58
N PHE A 42 -0.10 0.83 5.11
CA PHE A 42 -0.63 2.03 5.75
C PHE A 42 -2.07 1.82 6.20
N ARG A 43 -2.45 2.51 7.29
CA ARG A 43 -3.81 2.47 7.83
C ARG A 43 -4.78 3.28 6.97
N THR A 44 -4.31 4.39 6.42
CA THR A 44 -5.08 5.32 5.60
C THR A 44 -4.26 5.74 4.39
N THR A 45 -4.95 6.22 3.35
CA THR A 45 -4.30 6.81 2.16
C THR A 45 -3.50 8.06 2.55
N ASP A 46 -4.04 8.89 3.44
CA ASP A 46 -3.36 10.07 4.00
C ASP A 46 -2.00 9.74 4.63
N ALA A 47 -1.89 8.61 5.34
CA ALA A 47 -0.61 8.16 5.89
C ALA A 47 0.38 7.71 4.81
N ALA A 48 -0.11 7.23 3.66
CA ALA A 48 0.73 6.88 2.51
C ALA A 48 1.18 8.15 1.76
N ASP A 49 0.28 9.11 1.56
CA ASP A 49 0.58 10.42 0.96
C ASP A 49 1.62 11.19 1.80
N ASN A 50 1.44 11.24 3.13
CA ASN A 50 2.42 11.84 4.06
C ASN A 50 3.78 11.11 4.06
N ALA A 51 3.79 9.83 3.73
CA ALA A 51 5.02 9.05 3.56
C ALA A 51 5.66 9.24 2.17
N GLY A 52 5.08 10.08 1.31
CA GLY A 52 5.58 10.39 -0.04
C GLY A 52 5.17 9.38 -1.11
N PHE A 53 4.21 8.49 -0.82
CA PHE A 53 3.65 7.60 -1.81
C PHE A 53 2.51 8.28 -2.55
N ARG A 54 2.36 7.98 -3.84
CA ARG A 54 1.25 8.46 -4.67
C ARG A 54 0.21 7.36 -4.89
N PRO A 55 -1.07 7.71 -5.09
CA PRO A 55 -2.11 6.73 -5.42
C PRO A 55 -1.82 6.06 -6.76
N ALA A 56 -2.12 4.77 -6.86
CA ALA A 56 -2.15 4.07 -8.13
C ALA A 56 -3.24 4.68 -9.03
N THR A 57 -2.91 4.88 -10.31
CA THR A 57 -3.92 5.22 -11.32
C THR A 57 -4.95 4.10 -11.37
N ARG A 58 -6.22 4.49 -11.48
CA ARG A 58 -7.39 3.64 -11.36
C ARG A 58 -7.35 2.43 -12.28
#